data_AF-A0A1F5RZI3-F1
#
_entry.id   AF-A0A1F5RZI3-F1
#
_cell.length_a   1.000
_cell.length_b   1.000
_cell.length_c   1.000
_cell.angle_alpha   90.00
_cell.angle_beta   90.00
_cell.angle_gamma   90.00
#
_symmetry.space_group_name_H-M   'P 1'
#
loop_
_entity.id
_entity.type
_entity.pdbx_description
1 polymer ?
#
loop_
_entity_poly.entity_id
_entity_poly.type
_entity_poly.pdbx_seq_one_letter_code
_entity_poly.pdbx_strand_id
1 'polypeptide(L)'
;MKIIITNSYRELSEKAANIFLNQLALKPNSVFGLATGSTPLGMYAEIARRAREYTYDFARVITFNLDEYIGLDENHSQSYRYFMQQNFFTQVNIRPKNIFIPDGKNQALKKYCAWYERQINQNPIDLQILGIGQNGHIGFNEPGSGFNSLTRAVNLSPSTIKANARFFNNQSEAPRQAVTVGVSTILKAKKTVMLASGKNKARAVQQMIEGKPNANCPASWLQLHPDATVILDKAAASLLTSKAVKGVKNGGSEIQILNERVTPRGKRILVVSPHHDDSAVSAGATLAALSANNKITIAVMSAGFHAAIDALSRQQKVKTREREALAESRILNSKAIFNYCQFYEHGQKFWRQDLRQLDKLWRRVKPEIIILPERRDEHPTHTLSAALVLDYLKQAKIKNIELWFYEGLWSQHLLENINLIFGFDKKLLAVKTKAIAAHRSQTARLPLIGASQALAQFRALTLPEQRFVTFGARPPKLADFVEAYYREKL
;
A
#
# COMPACT_ATOMS: atom_id res chain seq x y z
N MET A 1 16.64 -8.79 -10.00
CA MET A 1 16.65 -7.51 -9.26
C MET A 1 15.81 -6.46 -9.99
N LYS A 2 15.06 -5.62 -9.26
CA LYS A 2 14.21 -4.51 -9.76
C LYS A 2 14.72 -3.20 -9.16
N ILE A 3 14.99 -2.19 -10.00
CA ILE A 3 15.49 -0.89 -9.55
C ILE A 3 14.40 0.16 -9.73
N ILE A 4 14.19 0.97 -8.70
CA ILE A 4 13.24 2.08 -8.69
C ILE A 4 13.99 3.34 -8.28
N ILE A 5 13.88 4.39 -9.11
CA ILE A 5 14.41 5.72 -8.81
C ILE A 5 13.23 6.64 -8.53
N THR A 6 13.23 7.27 -7.36
CA THR A 6 12.23 8.23 -6.92
C THR A 6 12.78 9.65 -6.99
N ASN A 7 11.89 10.64 -7.02
CA ASN A 7 12.29 12.03 -7.10
C ASN A 7 12.80 12.60 -5.77
N SER A 8 12.42 11.98 -4.64
CA SER A 8 12.77 12.47 -3.30
C SER A 8 12.83 11.34 -2.27
N TYR A 9 13.44 11.65 -1.11
CA TYR A 9 13.43 10.79 0.07
C TYR A 9 12.01 10.47 0.56
N ARG A 10 11.08 11.42 0.43
CA ARG A 10 9.67 11.22 0.77
C ARG A 10 9.04 10.16 -0.12
N GLU A 11 9.21 10.27 -1.44
CA GLU A 11 8.67 9.30 -2.39
C GLU A 11 9.33 7.91 -2.21
N LEU A 12 10.64 7.85 -1.92
CA LEU A 12 11.32 6.61 -1.55
C LEU A 12 10.66 5.95 -0.33
N SER A 13 10.41 6.75 0.71
CA SER A 13 9.80 6.31 1.96
C SER A 13 8.36 5.81 1.76
N GLU A 14 7.55 6.56 1.02
CA GLU A 14 6.17 6.20 0.69
C GLU A 14 6.07 4.91 -0.11
N LYS A 15 7.03 4.68 -1.02
CA LYS A 15 7.09 3.47 -1.83
C LYS A 15 7.55 2.25 -1.03
N ALA A 16 8.57 2.41 -0.20
CA ALA A 16 9.02 1.36 0.72
C ALA A 16 7.90 0.95 1.69
N ALA A 17 7.17 1.93 2.23
CA ALA A 17 6.02 1.68 3.11
C ALA A 17 4.89 0.96 2.37
N ASN A 18 4.66 1.26 1.09
CA ASN A 18 3.67 0.57 0.28
C ASN A 18 4.00 -0.92 0.09
N ILE A 19 5.25 -1.25 -0.23
CA ILE A 19 5.68 -2.66 -0.37
C ILE A 19 5.51 -3.40 0.95
N PHE A 20 5.92 -2.78 2.07
CA PHE A 20 5.77 -3.36 3.41
C PHE A 20 4.29 -3.65 3.75
N LEU A 21 3.42 -2.66 3.53
CA LEU A 21 2.01 -2.76 3.89
C LEU A 21 1.23 -3.68 2.95
N ASN A 22 1.59 -3.76 1.67
CA ASN A 22 1.03 -4.75 0.75
C ASN A 22 1.39 -6.18 1.18
N GLN A 23 2.64 -6.41 1.61
CA GLN A 23 3.04 -7.69 2.18
C GLN A 23 2.20 -8.05 3.41
N LEU A 24 1.95 -7.07 4.30
CA LEU A 24 1.10 -7.28 5.48
C LEU A 24 -0.37 -7.53 5.11
N ALA A 25 -0.91 -6.81 4.13
CA ALA A 25 -2.29 -6.97 3.67
C ALA A 25 -2.53 -8.37 3.07
N LEU A 26 -1.57 -8.88 2.30
CA LEU A 26 -1.61 -10.21 1.68
C LEU A 26 -1.35 -11.34 2.69
N LYS A 27 -0.44 -11.11 3.65
CA LYS A 27 -0.07 -12.10 4.67
C LYS A 27 -0.01 -11.43 6.06
N PRO A 28 -1.10 -11.46 6.84
CA PRO A 28 -1.18 -10.80 8.15
C PRO A 28 -0.21 -11.34 9.21
N ASN A 29 0.31 -12.56 9.04
CA ASN A 29 1.36 -13.16 9.88
C ASN A 29 2.73 -13.10 9.18
N SER A 30 3.00 -12.02 8.45
CA SER A 30 4.29 -11.83 7.78
C SER A 30 5.44 -11.73 8.78
N VAL A 31 6.58 -12.29 8.38
CA VAL A 31 7.85 -12.14 9.08
C VAL A 31 8.69 -11.09 8.35
N PHE A 32 9.10 -10.03 9.05
CA PHE A 32 9.87 -8.93 8.48
C PHE A 32 11.29 -8.88 9.03
N GLY A 33 12.27 -8.76 8.14
CA GLY A 33 13.62 -8.36 8.49
C GLY A 33 13.73 -6.84 8.48
N LEU A 34 14.24 -6.23 9.55
CA LEU A 34 14.23 -4.77 9.75
C LEU A 34 15.64 -4.20 9.88
N ALA A 35 15.84 -3.02 9.26
CA ALA A 35 17.06 -2.24 9.35
C ALA A 35 16.86 -1.01 10.25
N THR A 36 17.95 -0.53 10.84
CA THR A 36 17.99 0.75 11.58
C THR A 36 18.65 1.86 10.73
N GLY A 37 18.93 3.00 11.34
CA GLY A 37 19.61 4.13 10.71
C GLY A 37 18.65 5.14 10.08
N SER A 38 19.21 6.20 9.51
CA SER A 38 18.42 7.35 9.05
C SER A 38 17.54 7.05 7.83
N THR A 39 17.98 6.14 6.94
CA THR A 39 17.28 5.85 5.67
C THR A 39 15.89 5.22 5.85
N PRO A 40 15.65 4.23 6.73
CA PRO A 40 14.31 3.66 6.90
C PRO A 40 13.36 4.52 7.77
N LEU A 41 13.80 5.62 8.39
CA LEU A 41 12.96 6.41 9.29
C LEU A 41 11.69 6.94 8.62
N GLY A 42 11.80 7.46 7.40
CA GLY A 42 10.65 7.97 6.66
C GLY A 42 9.66 6.87 6.30
N MET A 43 10.16 5.66 6.00
CA MET A 43 9.34 4.47 5.78
C MET A 43 8.58 4.09 7.05
N TYR A 44 9.26 4.01 8.21
CA TYR A 44 8.60 3.67 9.48
C TYR A 44 7.53 4.70 9.87
N ALA A 45 7.82 5.99 9.71
CA ALA A 45 6.86 7.06 9.97
C ALA A 45 5.61 6.93 9.08
N GLU A 46 5.79 6.61 7.80
CA GLU A 46 4.68 6.43 6.87
C GLU A 46 3.86 5.15 7.18
N ILE A 47 4.52 4.05 7.55
CA ILE A 47 3.85 2.84 8.01
C ILE A 47 3.00 3.13 9.25
N ALA A 48 3.59 3.79 10.25
CA ALA A 48 2.89 4.16 11.48
C ALA A 48 1.71 5.10 11.22
N ARG A 49 1.88 6.09 10.33
CA ARG A 49 0.79 6.98 9.91
C ARG A 49 -0.37 6.18 9.28
N ARG A 50 -0.08 5.30 8.33
CA ARG A 50 -1.10 4.47 7.68
C ARG A 50 -1.73 3.44 8.63
N ALA A 51 -0.98 2.91 9.60
CA ALA A 51 -1.51 2.02 10.63
C ALA A 51 -2.53 2.72 11.56
N ARG A 52 -2.47 4.05 11.69
CA ARG A 52 -3.49 4.84 12.40
C ARG A 52 -4.70 5.15 11.53
N GLU A 53 -4.49 5.36 10.23
CA GLU A 53 -5.56 5.73 9.28
C GLU A 53 -6.35 4.54 8.75
N TYR A 54 -5.74 3.36 8.72
CA TYR A 54 -6.30 2.11 8.20
C TYR A 54 -6.26 1.03 9.28
N THR A 55 -7.03 -0.04 9.10
CA THR A 55 -7.12 -1.16 10.05
C THR A 55 -5.97 -2.17 9.95
N TYR A 56 -4.75 -1.75 9.58
CA TYR A 56 -3.59 -2.64 9.58
C TYR A 56 -3.37 -3.23 10.98
N ASP A 57 -3.14 -4.54 11.04
CA ASP A 57 -2.93 -5.28 12.28
C ASP A 57 -1.55 -5.94 12.30
N PHE A 58 -0.73 -5.54 13.27
CA PHE A 58 0.63 -6.04 13.50
C PHE A 58 0.68 -7.11 14.60
N ALA A 59 -0.45 -7.47 15.22
CA ALA A 59 -0.46 -8.38 16.37
C ALA A 59 0.06 -9.80 16.05
N ARG A 60 0.06 -10.19 14.77
CA ARG A 60 0.56 -11.47 14.26
C ARG A 60 1.90 -11.37 13.52
N VAL A 61 2.43 -10.16 13.39
CA VAL A 61 3.73 -9.92 12.73
C VAL A 61 4.85 -10.40 13.63
N ILE A 62 5.90 -10.97 13.02
CA ILE A 62 7.19 -11.29 13.65
C ILE A 62 8.28 -10.44 12.99
N THR A 63 9.20 -9.90 13.78
CA THR A 63 10.30 -9.06 13.26
C THR A 63 11.65 -9.58 13.70
N PHE A 64 12.64 -9.49 12.80
CA PHE A 64 14.05 -9.75 13.07
C PHE A 64 14.87 -8.54 12.64
N ASN A 65 15.55 -7.88 13.57
CA ASN A 65 16.51 -6.84 13.21
C ASN A 65 17.82 -7.47 12.71
N LEU A 66 18.50 -6.74 11.83
CA LEU A 66 19.77 -7.15 11.23
C LEU A 66 20.91 -7.21 12.26
N ASP A 67 20.94 -6.30 13.23
CA ASP A 67 22.12 -6.06 14.04
C ASP A 67 21.81 -5.39 15.38
N GLU A 68 22.79 -5.43 16.28
CA GLU A 68 22.86 -4.64 17.52
C GLU A 68 24.33 -4.44 17.91
N TYR A 69 24.64 -3.30 18.53
CA TYR A 69 25.97 -3.04 19.07
C TYR A 69 26.30 -3.94 20.26
N ILE A 70 27.54 -4.41 20.34
CA ILE A 70 28.04 -5.14 21.51
C ILE A 70 28.45 -4.13 22.58
N GLY A 71 28.03 -4.37 23.82
CA GLY A 71 28.41 -3.58 24.99
C GLY A 71 27.55 -2.35 25.28
N LEU A 72 26.60 -1.98 24.40
CA LEU A 72 25.61 -0.95 24.74
C LEU A 72 24.47 -1.53 25.55
N ASP A 73 23.98 -0.74 26.51
CA ASP A 73 22.74 -1.06 27.20
C ASP A 73 21.53 -0.91 26.27
N GLU A 74 20.52 -1.74 26.46
CA GLU A 74 19.34 -1.74 25.61
C GLU A 74 18.48 -0.47 25.78
N ASN A 75 18.63 0.23 26.90
CA ASN A 75 18.01 1.53 27.15
C ASN A 75 18.88 2.70 26.70
N HIS A 76 20.11 2.43 26.23
CA HIS A 76 20.98 3.47 25.69
C HIS A 76 20.34 4.07 24.44
N SER A 77 20.32 5.40 24.34
CA SER A 77 19.62 6.13 23.26
C SER A 77 20.12 5.81 21.85
N GLN A 78 21.34 5.28 21.75
CA GLN A 78 21.97 4.84 20.50
C GLN A 78 21.94 3.32 20.25
N SER A 79 21.34 2.52 21.15
CA SER A 79 21.11 1.10 20.87
C SER A 79 20.06 0.94 19.77
N TYR A 80 20.17 -0.14 19.01
CA TYR A 80 19.19 -0.43 17.96
C TYR A 80 17.86 -0.91 18.54
N ARG A 81 17.85 -1.50 19.74
CA ARG A 81 16.63 -1.69 20.53
C ARG A 81 15.90 -0.38 20.80
N TYR A 82 16.59 0.61 21.38
CA TYR A 82 15.98 1.90 21.67
C TYR A 82 15.49 2.58 20.39
N PHE A 83 16.30 2.58 19.34
CA PHE A 83 15.93 3.12 18.03
C PHE A 83 14.61 2.53 17.52
N MET A 84 14.49 1.19 17.51
CA MET A 84 13.30 0.53 16.96
C MET A 84 12.06 0.77 17.82
N GLN A 85 12.21 0.83 19.15
CA GLN A 85 11.10 1.16 20.03
C GLN A 85 10.55 2.55 19.75
N GLN A 86 11.41 3.56 19.71
CA GLN A 86 10.99 4.95 19.49
C GLN A 86 10.40 5.17 18.10
N ASN A 87 11.05 4.61 17.07
CA ASN A 87 10.71 4.95 15.70
C ASN A 87 9.64 4.05 15.06
N PHE A 88 9.34 2.90 15.65
CA PHE A 88 8.40 1.96 15.03
C PHE A 88 7.53 1.18 16.01
N PHE A 89 8.11 0.38 16.91
CA PHE A 89 7.35 -0.63 17.66
C PHE A 89 6.34 -0.04 18.65
N THR A 90 6.60 1.14 19.23
CA THR A 90 5.61 1.85 20.06
C THR A 90 4.44 2.45 19.26
N GLN A 91 4.57 2.56 17.94
CA GLN A 91 3.59 3.23 17.07
C GLN A 91 2.63 2.24 16.38
N VAL A 92 2.83 0.93 16.57
CA VAL A 92 2.01 -0.14 15.99
C VAL A 92 1.69 -1.18 17.05
N ASN A 93 0.63 -1.98 16.85
CA ASN A 93 0.17 -2.98 17.83
C ASN A 93 0.94 -4.31 17.77
N ILE A 94 2.24 -4.29 17.49
CA ILE A 94 3.08 -5.49 17.46
C ILE A 94 3.26 -6.06 18.87
N ARG A 95 3.25 -7.38 19.01
CA ARG A 95 3.42 -8.03 20.31
C ARG A 95 4.91 -8.09 20.68
N PRO A 96 5.32 -7.71 21.92
CA PRO A 96 6.73 -7.74 22.32
C PRO A 96 7.43 -9.09 22.10
N LYS A 97 6.73 -10.21 22.37
CA LYS A 97 7.25 -11.57 22.15
C LYS A 97 7.57 -11.92 20.69
N ASN A 98 7.09 -11.12 19.74
CA ASN A 98 7.33 -11.31 18.32
C ASN A 98 8.46 -10.39 17.79
N ILE A 99 9.12 -9.63 18.68
CA ILE A 99 10.20 -8.71 18.32
C ILE A 99 11.53 -9.36 18.65
N PHE A 100 12.33 -9.63 17.62
CA PHE A 100 13.68 -10.16 17.77
C PHE A 100 14.70 -9.10 17.35
N ILE A 101 15.53 -8.67 18.30
CA ILE A 101 16.71 -7.84 18.05
C ILE A 101 17.90 -8.57 18.68
N PRO A 102 19.07 -8.64 18.02
CA PRO A 102 20.24 -9.27 18.61
C PRO A 102 20.58 -8.71 20.01
N ASP A 103 21.01 -9.56 20.93
CA ASP A 103 21.43 -9.17 22.27
C ASP A 103 22.94 -9.01 22.29
N GLY A 104 23.39 -7.75 22.20
CA GLY A 104 24.80 -7.39 22.22
C GLY A 104 25.48 -7.52 23.60
N LYS A 105 24.74 -7.82 24.68
CA LYS A 105 25.28 -8.08 26.02
C LYS A 105 25.35 -9.57 26.35
N ASN A 106 24.89 -10.44 25.44
CA ASN A 106 24.91 -11.88 25.68
C ASN A 106 26.35 -12.40 25.86
N GLN A 107 26.65 -13.01 27.01
CA GLN A 107 28.00 -13.50 27.31
C GLN A 107 28.44 -14.67 26.41
N ALA A 108 27.49 -15.40 25.82
CA ALA A 108 27.74 -16.53 24.96
C ALA A 108 27.39 -16.23 23.49
N LEU A 109 27.94 -15.11 22.96
CA LEU A 109 27.61 -14.58 21.62
C LEU A 109 27.57 -15.65 20.51
N LYS A 110 28.52 -16.58 20.48
CA LYS A 110 28.54 -17.65 19.45
C LYS A 110 27.30 -18.56 19.54
N LYS A 111 26.92 -18.99 20.75
CA LYS A 111 25.71 -19.81 20.97
C LYS A 111 24.45 -18.99 20.70
N TYR A 112 24.45 -17.71 21.09
CA TYR A 112 23.35 -16.78 20.84
C TYR A 112 23.11 -16.55 19.34
N CYS A 113 24.17 -16.28 18.57
CA CYS A 113 24.06 -16.13 17.12
C CYS A 113 23.48 -17.38 16.45
N ALA A 114 23.89 -18.58 16.87
CA ALA A 114 23.33 -19.83 16.38
C ALA A 114 21.85 -20.01 16.78
N TRP A 115 21.44 -19.55 17.97
CA TRP A 115 20.04 -19.51 18.36
C TRP A 115 19.23 -18.55 17.48
N TYR A 116 19.75 -17.35 17.21
CA TYR A 116 19.10 -16.35 16.36
C TYR A 116 18.87 -16.87 14.93
N GLU A 117 19.87 -17.56 14.36
CA GLU A 117 19.73 -18.30 13.10
C GLU A 117 18.61 -19.34 13.15
N ARG A 118 18.52 -20.13 14.22
CA ARG A 118 17.42 -21.10 14.37
C ARG A 118 16.05 -20.42 14.42
N GLN A 119 15.94 -19.28 15.10
CA GLN A 119 14.68 -18.52 15.14
C GLN A 119 14.28 -18.02 13.76
N ILE A 120 15.23 -17.51 12.96
CA ILE A 120 14.98 -17.09 11.57
C ILE A 120 14.60 -18.28 10.68
N ASN A 121 15.28 -19.43 10.82
CA ASN A 121 14.95 -20.61 10.01
C ASN A 121 13.57 -21.20 10.35
N GLN A 122 13.14 -21.10 11.62
CA GLN A 122 11.79 -21.48 12.06
C GLN A 122 10.73 -20.47 11.63
N ASN A 123 11.12 -19.22 11.36
CA ASN A 123 10.25 -18.14 10.94
C ASN A 123 10.81 -17.48 9.67
N PRO A 124 10.75 -18.13 8.49
CA PRO A 124 11.38 -17.62 7.28
C PRO A 124 10.89 -16.20 6.94
N ILE A 125 11.85 -15.28 6.77
CA ILE A 125 11.57 -13.87 6.51
C ILE A 125 10.86 -13.72 5.15
N ASP A 126 9.67 -13.14 5.14
CA ASP A 126 8.93 -12.88 3.90
C ASP A 126 9.45 -11.64 3.19
N LEU A 127 9.85 -10.62 3.94
CA LEU A 127 10.37 -9.35 3.40
C LEU A 127 11.48 -8.79 4.29
N GLN A 128 12.68 -8.67 3.74
CA GLN A 128 13.85 -8.09 4.41
C GLN A 128 14.09 -6.66 3.92
N ILE A 129 13.96 -5.70 4.84
CA ILE A 129 14.34 -4.30 4.61
C ILE A 129 15.83 -4.14 4.89
N LEU A 130 16.54 -3.45 4.01
CA LEU A 130 17.98 -3.22 4.07
C LEU A 130 18.29 -1.74 3.83
N GLY A 131 19.34 -1.25 4.49
CA GLY A 131 20.08 -0.07 4.06
C GLY A 131 21.45 -0.47 3.49
N ILE A 132 22.15 0.48 2.89
CA ILE A 132 23.53 0.27 2.39
C ILE A 132 24.52 1.24 3.05
N GLY A 133 25.66 0.73 3.52
CA GLY A 133 26.78 1.51 4.01
C GLY A 133 27.49 2.30 2.91
N GLN A 134 28.27 3.33 3.26
CA GLN A 134 29.08 4.07 2.26
C GLN A 134 30.17 3.21 1.61
N ASN A 135 30.55 2.12 2.29
CA ASN A 135 31.49 1.10 1.84
C ASN A 135 30.79 -0.16 1.28
N GLY A 136 29.46 -0.13 1.07
CA GLY A 136 28.73 -1.24 0.48
C GLY A 136 28.32 -2.36 1.44
N HIS A 137 28.42 -2.19 2.76
CA HIS A 137 27.89 -3.17 3.71
C HIS A 137 26.35 -3.20 3.72
N ILE A 138 25.80 -4.35 4.13
CA ILE A 138 24.39 -4.55 4.52
C ILE A 138 24.36 -5.15 5.92
N GLY A 139 23.55 -4.59 6.82
CA GLY A 139 23.77 -4.75 8.27
C GLY A 139 25.19 -4.31 8.64
N PHE A 140 25.88 -5.04 9.52
CA PHE A 140 27.34 -4.89 9.72
C PHE A 140 28.19 -5.92 8.96
N ASN A 141 27.71 -6.42 7.83
CA ASN A 141 28.55 -7.21 6.92
C ASN A 141 29.50 -6.28 6.15
N GLU A 142 30.61 -5.93 6.78
CA GLU A 142 31.67 -5.06 6.25
C GLU A 142 32.39 -5.69 5.04
N PRO A 143 33.10 -4.89 4.21
CA PRO A 143 33.98 -5.41 3.17
C PRO A 143 34.89 -6.55 3.67
N GLY A 144 34.91 -7.66 2.93
CA GLY A 144 35.48 -8.94 3.34
C GLY A 144 34.43 -9.97 3.77
N SER A 145 33.15 -9.58 3.94
CA SER A 145 32.08 -10.51 4.29
C SER A 145 31.64 -11.38 3.10
N GLY A 146 31.92 -12.68 3.20
CA GLY A 146 31.60 -13.66 2.18
C GLY A 146 30.11 -14.00 2.07
N PHE A 147 29.72 -14.54 0.91
CA PHE A 147 28.35 -14.96 0.58
C PHE A 147 27.75 -15.95 1.59
N ASN A 148 28.55 -16.91 2.08
CA ASN A 148 28.12 -17.94 3.03
C ASN A 148 28.10 -17.49 4.50
N SER A 149 28.30 -16.19 4.77
CA SER A 149 28.33 -15.70 6.14
C SER A 149 26.97 -15.84 6.82
N LEU A 150 27.00 -16.31 8.08
CA LEU A 150 25.86 -16.41 8.99
C LEU A 150 25.94 -15.32 10.06
N THR A 151 24.93 -15.28 10.93
CA THR A 151 24.87 -14.39 12.09
C THR A 151 26.12 -14.55 12.96
N ARG A 152 26.79 -13.44 13.28
CA ARG A 152 28.06 -13.45 14.02
C ARG A 152 28.35 -12.11 14.70
N ALA A 153 29.27 -12.14 15.66
CA ALA A 153 29.94 -10.93 16.14
C ALA A 153 30.98 -10.45 15.11
N VAL A 154 31.07 -9.15 14.89
CA VAL A 154 32.00 -8.52 13.95
C VAL A 154 32.70 -7.32 14.60
N ASN A 155 33.93 -7.06 14.17
CA ASN A 155 34.62 -5.80 14.44
C ASN A 155 34.18 -4.76 13.41
N LEU A 156 33.84 -3.56 13.87
CA LEU A 156 33.43 -2.46 13.00
C LEU A 156 34.66 -1.82 12.33
N SER A 157 34.53 -1.46 11.06
CA SER A 157 35.61 -0.76 10.34
C SER A 157 35.83 0.65 10.90
N PRO A 158 37.04 1.24 10.78
CA PRO A 158 37.28 2.63 11.17
C PRO A 158 36.32 3.62 10.48
N SER A 159 35.94 3.37 9.22
CA SER A 159 34.95 4.16 8.50
C SER A 159 33.56 4.08 9.12
N THR A 160 33.14 2.91 9.59
CA THR A 160 31.83 2.71 10.23
C THR A 160 31.81 3.35 11.61
N ILE A 161 32.88 3.19 12.40
CA ILE A 161 33.04 3.87 13.70
C ILE A 161 32.95 5.38 13.49
N LYS A 162 33.66 5.95 12.51
CA LYS A 162 33.61 7.38 12.19
C LYS A 162 32.22 7.84 11.73
N ALA A 163 31.54 7.05 10.89
CA ALA A 163 30.20 7.37 10.40
C ALA A 163 29.14 7.34 11.52
N ASN A 164 29.32 6.48 12.51
CA ASN A 164 28.39 6.31 13.63
C ASN A 164 28.74 7.20 14.82
N ALA A 165 29.99 7.65 14.96
CA ALA A 165 30.44 8.54 16.04
C ALA A 165 29.62 9.83 16.14
N ARG A 166 29.04 10.32 15.05
CA ARG A 166 28.12 11.48 15.05
C ARG A 166 26.87 11.32 15.92
N PHE A 167 26.57 10.09 16.34
CA PHE A 167 25.45 9.76 17.22
C PHE A 167 25.85 9.64 18.69
N PHE A 168 27.15 9.69 19.00
CA PHE A 168 27.70 9.59 20.36
C PHE A 168 28.32 10.93 20.74
N ASN A 169 28.46 11.20 22.05
CA ASN A 169 29.01 12.49 22.50
C ASN A 169 30.49 12.63 22.13
N ASN A 170 31.21 11.51 22.07
CA ASN A 170 32.58 11.44 21.58
C ASN A 170 32.82 10.16 20.76
N GLN A 171 33.87 10.14 19.94
CA GLN A 171 34.20 8.99 19.10
C GLN A 171 34.62 7.75 19.91
N SER A 172 35.15 7.93 21.13
CA SER A 172 35.55 6.84 22.02
C SER A 172 34.39 6.03 22.57
N GLU A 173 33.20 6.63 22.69
CA GLU A 173 31.95 5.98 23.10
C GLU A 173 31.33 5.12 21.99
N ALA A 174 31.73 5.34 20.73
CA ALA A 174 31.20 4.55 19.62
C ALA A 174 31.61 3.07 19.77
N PRO A 175 30.67 2.12 19.78
CA PRO A 175 30.98 0.71 19.92
C PRO A 175 31.92 0.23 18.81
N ARG A 176 32.81 -0.70 19.17
CA ARG A 176 33.82 -1.25 18.24
C ARG A 176 33.39 -2.58 17.65
N GLN A 177 32.35 -3.20 18.20
CA GLN A 177 31.85 -4.50 17.78
C GLN A 177 30.33 -4.49 17.71
N ALA A 178 29.77 -5.38 16.91
CA ALA A 178 28.34 -5.60 16.78
C ALA A 178 28.03 -7.06 16.53
N VAL A 179 26.81 -7.48 16.84
CA VAL A 179 26.21 -8.70 16.29
C VAL A 179 25.50 -8.31 15.01
N THR A 180 25.66 -9.11 13.94
CA THR A 180 24.95 -8.90 12.67
C THR A 180 24.49 -10.22 12.09
N VAL A 181 23.31 -10.23 11.49
CA VAL A 181 22.82 -11.26 10.59
C VAL A 181 23.75 -11.34 9.38
N GLY A 182 24.07 -12.56 8.94
CA GLY A 182 24.99 -12.80 7.83
C GLY A 182 24.38 -12.59 6.45
N VAL A 183 25.24 -12.50 5.42
CA VAL A 183 24.80 -12.33 4.02
C VAL A 183 23.92 -13.50 3.57
N SER A 184 24.31 -14.74 3.88
CA SER A 184 23.53 -15.92 3.49
C SER A 184 22.13 -15.88 4.10
N THR A 185 22.03 -15.44 5.36
CA THR A 185 20.77 -15.33 6.09
C THR A 185 19.87 -14.25 5.52
N ILE A 186 20.42 -13.09 5.15
CA ILE A 186 19.70 -12.04 4.42
C ILE A 186 19.14 -12.56 3.09
N LEU A 187 19.95 -13.31 2.34
CA LEU A 187 19.58 -13.83 1.02
C LEU A 187 18.57 -14.98 1.05
N LYS A 188 18.31 -15.58 2.22
CA LYS A 188 17.24 -16.58 2.40
C LYS A 188 15.85 -15.96 2.55
N ALA A 189 15.75 -14.63 2.74
CA ALA A 189 14.46 -13.96 2.75
C ALA A 189 13.73 -14.23 1.43
N LYS A 190 12.39 -14.27 1.43
CA LYS A 190 11.64 -14.47 0.18
C LYS A 190 11.77 -13.26 -0.74
N LYS A 191 11.85 -12.06 -0.14
CA LYS A 191 11.98 -10.77 -0.82
C LYS A 191 12.96 -9.88 -0.07
N THR A 192 13.71 -9.06 -0.79
CA THR A 192 14.54 -8.00 -0.20
C THR A 192 14.18 -6.64 -0.77
N VAL A 193 14.21 -5.61 0.07
CA VAL A 193 14.05 -4.21 -0.30
C VAL A 193 15.22 -3.42 0.26
N MET A 194 16.14 -3.00 -0.62
CA MET A 194 17.27 -2.14 -0.27
C MET A 194 16.90 -0.68 -0.50
N LEU A 195 17.07 0.14 0.52
CA LEU A 195 16.83 1.58 0.49
C LEU A 195 18.16 2.35 0.51
N ALA A 196 18.32 3.32 -0.40
CA ALA A 196 19.44 4.25 -0.35
C ALA A 196 19.00 5.68 -0.72
N SER A 197 19.45 6.64 0.07
CA SER A 197 19.14 8.06 -0.12
C SER A 197 20.39 8.91 0.13
N GLY A 198 20.60 9.90 -0.73
CA GLY A 198 21.71 10.84 -0.63
C GLY A 198 22.97 10.48 -1.43
N LYS A 199 23.70 11.52 -1.84
CA LYS A 199 24.90 11.43 -2.71
C LYS A 199 26.04 10.62 -2.10
N ASN A 200 26.17 10.61 -0.78
CA ASN A 200 27.18 9.82 -0.06
C ASN A 200 26.99 8.31 -0.23
N LYS A 201 25.83 7.85 -0.71
CA LYS A 201 25.56 6.43 -1.01
C LYS A 201 25.84 6.06 -2.47
N ALA A 202 26.01 7.04 -3.36
CA ALA A 202 26.01 6.81 -4.80
C ALA A 202 27.10 5.83 -5.27
N ARG A 203 28.31 5.91 -4.71
CA ARG A 203 29.41 4.99 -5.07
C ARG A 203 29.11 3.55 -4.64
N ALA A 204 28.60 3.36 -3.42
CA ALA A 204 28.23 2.03 -2.93
C ALA A 204 27.07 1.44 -3.75
N VAL A 205 26.07 2.26 -4.09
CA VAL A 205 24.94 1.87 -4.95
C VAL A 205 25.41 1.46 -6.34
N GLN A 206 26.30 2.24 -6.95
CA GLN A 206 26.89 1.90 -8.25
C GLN A 206 27.63 0.57 -8.18
N GLN A 207 28.50 0.38 -7.19
CA GLN A 207 29.25 -0.86 -7.03
C GLN A 207 28.33 -2.07 -6.75
N MET A 208 27.27 -1.87 -5.95
CA MET A 208 26.27 -2.89 -5.66
C MET A 208 25.50 -3.33 -6.90
N ILE A 209 25.15 -2.41 -7.80
CA ILE A 209 24.26 -2.69 -8.95
C ILE A 209 25.05 -3.09 -10.20
N GLU A 210 26.15 -2.41 -10.47
CA GLU A 210 26.92 -2.56 -11.73
C GLU A 210 28.20 -3.38 -11.57
N GLY A 211 28.70 -3.53 -10.35
CA GLY A 211 29.88 -4.36 -10.05
C GLY A 211 29.56 -5.85 -10.09
N LYS A 212 30.60 -6.69 -10.20
CA LYS A 212 30.44 -8.15 -10.02
C LYS A 212 30.13 -8.46 -8.54
N PRO A 213 29.21 -9.39 -8.22
CA PRO A 213 28.96 -9.80 -6.83
C PRO A 213 30.24 -10.28 -6.13
N ASN A 214 30.62 -9.63 -5.03
CA ASN A 214 31.84 -9.98 -4.29
C ASN A 214 31.82 -9.47 -2.83
N ALA A 215 32.76 -9.98 -2.02
CA ALA A 215 32.85 -9.68 -0.60
C ALA A 215 33.32 -8.24 -0.29
N ASN A 216 33.95 -7.53 -1.23
CA ASN A 216 34.38 -6.13 -1.02
C ASN A 216 33.20 -5.15 -1.06
N CYS A 217 32.08 -5.54 -1.68
CA CYS A 217 30.81 -4.83 -1.57
C CYS A 217 29.71 -5.85 -1.23
N PRO A 218 29.50 -6.20 0.05
CA PRO A 218 28.56 -7.25 0.43
C PRO A 218 27.11 -7.01 -0.05
N ALA A 219 26.70 -5.76 -0.25
CA ALA A 219 25.41 -5.44 -0.86
C ALA A 219 25.26 -6.00 -2.29
N SER A 220 26.36 -6.16 -3.04
CA SER A 220 26.36 -6.72 -4.41
C SER A 220 25.87 -8.18 -4.46
N TRP A 221 25.91 -8.91 -3.35
CA TRP A 221 25.34 -10.25 -3.27
C TRP A 221 23.82 -10.27 -3.50
N LEU A 222 23.11 -9.14 -3.30
CA LEU A 222 21.69 -9.01 -3.60
C LEU A 222 21.37 -9.19 -5.09
N GLN A 223 22.35 -9.05 -5.99
CA GLN A 223 22.17 -9.36 -7.42
C GLN A 223 21.80 -10.83 -7.66
N LEU A 224 22.20 -11.73 -6.75
CA LEU A 224 21.93 -13.16 -6.83
C LEU A 224 20.58 -13.55 -6.22
N HIS A 225 19.89 -12.61 -5.58
CA HIS A 225 18.61 -12.87 -4.93
C HIS A 225 17.46 -12.89 -5.96
N PRO A 226 16.55 -13.89 -5.91
CA PRO A 226 15.50 -14.06 -6.91
C PRO A 226 14.44 -12.94 -6.90
N ASP A 227 14.20 -12.30 -5.75
CA ASP A 227 13.24 -11.18 -5.61
C ASP A 227 13.83 -9.98 -4.84
N ALA A 228 14.85 -9.35 -5.42
CA ALA A 228 15.50 -8.16 -4.84
C ALA A 228 15.02 -6.85 -5.47
N THR A 229 14.45 -5.97 -4.66
CA THR A 229 14.05 -4.62 -5.06
C THR A 229 15.00 -3.58 -4.45
N VAL A 230 15.37 -2.58 -5.24
CA VAL A 230 16.23 -1.48 -4.83
C VAL A 230 15.49 -0.17 -5.06
N ILE A 231 15.35 0.65 -4.03
CA ILE A 231 14.69 1.96 -4.09
C ILE A 231 15.70 3.04 -3.75
N LEU A 232 15.90 3.94 -4.71
CA LEU A 232 16.90 5.01 -4.67
C LEU A 232 16.22 6.36 -4.84
N ASP A 233 16.68 7.39 -4.14
CA ASP A 233 16.43 8.75 -4.61
C ASP A 233 17.40 9.13 -5.74
N LYS A 234 17.14 10.23 -6.44
CA LYS A 234 18.01 10.72 -7.53
C LYS A 234 19.47 10.92 -7.10
N ALA A 235 19.71 11.31 -5.86
CA ALA A 235 21.06 11.57 -5.36
C ALA A 235 21.85 10.27 -5.14
N ALA A 236 21.23 9.22 -4.62
CA ALA A 236 21.83 7.91 -4.47
C ALA A 236 22.01 7.19 -5.82
N ALA A 237 21.17 7.50 -6.82
CA ALA A 237 21.28 6.97 -8.17
C ALA A 237 22.27 7.74 -9.08
N SER A 238 22.90 8.83 -8.60
CA SER A 238 23.57 9.81 -9.47
C SER A 238 24.81 9.29 -10.21
N LEU A 239 25.36 8.14 -9.81
CA LEU A 239 26.52 7.50 -10.46
C LEU A 239 26.15 6.28 -11.31
N LEU A 240 24.86 5.93 -11.41
CA LEU A 240 24.43 4.82 -12.26
C LEU A 240 24.56 5.18 -13.74
N THR A 241 25.02 4.22 -14.54
CA THR A 241 25.10 4.34 -16.00
C THR A 241 23.73 4.21 -16.65
N SER A 242 23.59 4.74 -17.87
CA SER A 242 22.34 4.63 -18.65
C SER A 242 21.91 3.17 -18.87
N LYS A 243 22.84 2.21 -18.91
CA LYS A 243 22.54 0.78 -19.01
C LYS A 243 21.81 0.25 -17.78
N ALA A 244 22.21 0.65 -16.57
CA ALA A 244 21.50 0.28 -15.34
C ALA A 244 20.14 0.97 -15.22
N VAL A 245 19.99 2.16 -15.81
CA VAL A 245 18.74 2.94 -15.79
C VAL A 245 17.73 2.47 -16.86
N LYS A 246 18.18 1.80 -17.94
CA LYS A 246 17.34 1.33 -19.07
C LYS A 246 16.27 0.26 -18.73
N GLY A 247 16.07 -0.09 -17.46
CA GLY A 247 14.97 -0.94 -16.97
C GLY A 247 14.22 -0.36 -15.77
N VAL A 248 14.48 0.91 -15.42
CA VAL A 248 13.89 1.59 -14.26
C VAL A 248 12.47 2.04 -14.59
N LYS A 249 11.50 1.61 -13.79
CA LYS A 249 10.15 2.20 -13.82
C LYS A 249 10.21 3.56 -13.11
N ASN A 250 10.15 4.64 -13.88
CA ASN A 250 10.00 6.00 -13.34
C ASN A 250 8.66 6.11 -12.64
N GLY A 251 8.65 6.29 -11.31
CA GLY A 251 7.57 6.95 -10.55
C GLY A 251 6.12 6.49 -10.72
N GLY A 252 5.83 5.39 -11.44
CA GLY A 252 4.48 4.86 -11.55
C GLY A 252 3.95 4.54 -10.15
N SER A 253 2.76 5.05 -9.82
CA SER A 253 2.15 4.80 -8.52
C SER A 253 2.07 3.29 -8.28
N GLU A 254 2.65 2.85 -7.16
CA GLU A 254 2.48 1.45 -6.80
C GLU A 254 1.02 1.22 -6.44
N ILE A 255 0.52 0.05 -6.85
CA ILE A 255 -0.81 -0.38 -6.45
C ILE A 255 -0.78 -0.61 -4.94
N GLN A 256 -1.65 0.11 -4.22
CA GLN A 256 -1.97 -0.24 -2.85
C GLN A 256 -3.02 -1.35 -2.84
N ILE A 257 -2.84 -2.33 -1.95
CA ILE A 257 -3.78 -3.43 -1.76
C ILE A 257 -4.58 -3.19 -0.48
N LEU A 258 -5.90 -3.12 -0.61
CA LEU A 258 -6.86 -3.16 0.48
C LEU A 258 -7.70 -4.43 0.41
N ASN A 259 -8.33 -4.79 1.53
CA ASN A 259 -9.25 -5.91 1.65
C ASN A 259 -10.14 -5.72 2.90
N GLU A 260 -10.94 -6.73 3.25
CA GLU A 260 -11.85 -6.66 4.40
C GLU A 260 -11.15 -6.45 5.76
N ARG A 261 -9.84 -6.70 5.83
CA ARG A 261 -9.01 -6.55 7.04
C ARG A 261 -8.27 -5.22 7.05
N VAL A 262 -8.07 -4.61 5.89
CA VAL A 262 -7.31 -3.37 5.70
C VAL A 262 -8.20 -2.36 4.99
N THR A 263 -8.95 -1.60 5.79
CA THR A 263 -9.81 -0.50 5.32
C THR A 263 -9.43 0.79 6.03
N PRO A 264 -9.67 1.98 5.43
CA PRO A 264 -9.72 3.24 6.17
C PRO A 264 -10.59 3.11 7.43
N ARG A 265 -10.29 3.91 8.46
CA ARG A 265 -11.05 3.94 9.72
C ARG A 265 -11.56 5.34 10.03
N GLY A 266 -12.79 5.42 10.54
CA GLY A 266 -13.38 6.65 11.07
C GLY A 266 -13.73 7.68 10.02
N LYS A 267 -13.75 7.31 8.73
CA LYS A 267 -13.96 8.24 7.62
C LYS A 267 -15.43 8.48 7.35
N ARG A 268 -15.74 9.70 6.90
CA ARG A 268 -17.01 10.02 6.22
C ARG A 268 -16.77 9.87 4.73
N ILE A 269 -17.46 8.90 4.13
CA ILE A 269 -17.27 8.52 2.73
C ILE A 269 -18.52 8.90 1.95
N LEU A 270 -18.35 9.69 0.90
CA LEU A 270 -19.40 10.00 -0.06
C LEU A 270 -19.22 9.13 -1.30
N VAL A 271 -20.20 8.31 -1.62
CA VAL A 271 -20.22 7.53 -2.86
C VAL A 271 -21.12 8.24 -3.84
N VAL A 272 -20.61 8.53 -5.03
CA VAL A 272 -21.36 9.12 -6.14
C VAL A 272 -21.84 7.98 -7.01
N SER A 273 -23.15 7.75 -7.00
CA SER A 273 -23.81 6.73 -7.81
C SER A 273 -24.62 7.44 -8.90
N PRO A 274 -24.17 7.44 -10.18
CA PRO A 274 -24.88 8.11 -11.26
C PRO A 274 -26.34 7.65 -11.38
N HIS A 275 -26.55 6.34 -11.37
CA HIS A 275 -27.84 5.67 -11.26
C HIS A 275 -27.98 4.99 -9.90
N HIS A 276 -29.12 4.35 -9.67
CA HIS A 276 -29.48 3.83 -8.35
C HIS A 276 -28.68 2.58 -7.97
N ASP A 277 -28.14 1.84 -8.95
CA ASP A 277 -27.49 0.53 -8.78
C ASP A 277 -25.96 0.53 -9.03
N ASP A 278 -25.41 1.62 -9.59
CA ASP A 278 -24.01 1.67 -10.02
C ASP A 278 -23.03 1.45 -8.86
N SER A 279 -23.33 1.96 -7.67
CA SER A 279 -22.52 1.75 -6.47
C SER A 279 -22.43 0.27 -6.08
N ALA A 280 -23.55 -0.45 -6.06
CA ALA A 280 -23.56 -1.88 -5.79
C ALA A 280 -22.83 -2.67 -6.88
N VAL A 281 -23.09 -2.36 -8.15
CA VAL A 281 -22.51 -3.06 -9.30
C VAL A 281 -20.98 -2.90 -9.35
N SER A 282 -20.49 -1.68 -9.11
CA SER A 282 -19.07 -1.36 -9.33
C SER A 282 -18.21 -1.48 -8.08
N ALA A 283 -18.75 -1.12 -6.91
CA ALA A 283 -18.00 -1.00 -5.66
C ALA A 283 -18.63 -1.74 -4.47
N GLY A 284 -19.69 -2.53 -4.67
CA GLY A 284 -20.50 -3.10 -3.59
C GLY A 284 -19.71 -3.92 -2.55
N ALA A 285 -18.65 -4.62 -2.96
CA ALA A 285 -17.83 -5.39 -2.03
C ALA A 285 -16.94 -4.47 -1.17
N THR A 286 -16.32 -3.47 -1.80
CA THR A 286 -15.55 -2.43 -1.11
C THR A 286 -16.45 -1.66 -0.14
N LEU A 287 -17.65 -1.24 -0.57
CA LEU A 287 -18.58 -0.50 0.29
C LEU A 287 -19.03 -1.33 1.50
N ALA A 288 -19.33 -2.60 1.30
CA ALA A 288 -19.67 -3.52 2.38
C ALA A 288 -18.54 -3.68 3.41
N ALA A 289 -17.28 -3.71 2.96
CA ALA A 289 -16.14 -3.77 3.87
C ALA A 289 -15.88 -2.44 4.58
N LEU A 290 -15.95 -1.32 3.84
CA LEU A 290 -15.73 0.01 4.37
C LEU A 290 -16.76 0.37 5.47
N SER A 291 -18.01 -0.10 5.36
CA SER A 291 -19.07 0.26 6.31
C SER A 291 -18.84 -0.27 7.73
N ALA A 292 -17.95 -1.25 7.91
CA ALA A 292 -17.59 -1.75 9.24
C ALA A 292 -16.88 -0.70 10.11
N ASN A 293 -16.12 0.21 9.49
CA ASN A 293 -15.26 1.18 10.19
C ASN A 293 -15.53 2.63 9.80
N ASN A 294 -16.48 2.90 8.89
CA ASN A 294 -16.69 4.21 8.28
C ASN A 294 -18.17 4.55 8.15
N LYS A 295 -18.48 5.84 8.06
CA LYS A 295 -19.82 6.33 7.75
C LYS A 295 -19.94 6.53 6.25
N ILE A 296 -20.75 5.71 5.59
CA ILE A 296 -20.95 5.76 4.14
C ILE A 296 -22.28 6.43 3.80
N THR A 297 -22.22 7.42 2.92
CA THR A 297 -23.39 8.01 2.28
C THR A 297 -23.32 7.77 0.78
N ILE A 298 -24.30 7.11 0.21
CA ILE A 298 -24.47 6.92 -1.23
C ILE A 298 -25.39 8.02 -1.75
N ALA A 299 -24.86 8.90 -2.58
CA ALA A 299 -25.61 9.93 -3.28
C ALA A 299 -25.98 9.42 -4.67
N VAL A 300 -27.27 9.14 -4.87
CA VAL A 300 -27.84 8.79 -6.16
C VAL A 300 -28.10 10.08 -6.93
N MET A 301 -27.41 10.25 -8.06
CA MET A 301 -27.39 11.52 -8.79
C MET A 301 -28.65 11.70 -9.64
N SER A 302 -29.11 10.65 -10.30
CA SER A 302 -30.28 10.68 -11.18
C SER A 302 -31.60 10.42 -10.45
N ALA A 303 -32.70 10.84 -11.08
CA ALA A 303 -34.06 10.53 -10.62
C ALA A 303 -34.55 9.12 -11.04
N GLY A 304 -33.88 8.47 -12.00
CA GLY A 304 -34.15 7.07 -12.36
C GLY A 304 -35.41 6.83 -13.22
N PHE A 305 -36.13 7.87 -13.63
CA PHE A 305 -37.37 7.71 -14.41
C PHE A 305 -37.19 7.24 -15.85
N HIS A 306 -35.97 7.28 -16.41
CA HIS A 306 -35.65 6.65 -17.69
C HIS A 306 -35.46 5.13 -17.58
N ALA A 307 -35.61 4.55 -16.39
CA ALA A 307 -35.60 3.10 -16.24
C ALA A 307 -36.64 2.44 -17.17
N ALA A 308 -36.19 1.44 -17.91
CA ALA A 308 -37.01 0.63 -18.80
C ALA A 308 -37.86 -0.36 -18.00
N ILE A 309 -38.80 0.17 -17.23
CA ILE A 309 -39.82 -0.58 -16.48
C ILE A 309 -41.14 -0.36 -17.21
N ASP A 310 -41.65 -1.40 -17.86
CA ASP A 310 -42.87 -1.30 -18.65
C ASP A 310 -44.09 -1.01 -17.76
N ALA A 311 -45.12 -0.39 -18.36
CA ALA A 311 -46.41 -0.10 -17.73
C ALA A 311 -46.41 0.84 -16.50
N LEU A 312 -45.27 1.42 -16.10
CA LEU A 312 -45.20 2.39 -14.99
C LEU A 312 -45.11 3.83 -15.47
N SER A 313 -45.81 4.74 -14.78
CA SER A 313 -45.67 6.19 -14.96
C SER A 313 -44.29 6.68 -14.51
N ARG A 314 -43.90 7.89 -14.95
CA ARG A 314 -42.63 8.54 -14.54
C ARG A 314 -42.45 8.52 -13.02
N GLN A 315 -43.48 8.91 -12.26
CA GLN A 315 -43.42 8.96 -10.79
C GLN A 315 -43.31 7.57 -10.15
N GLN A 316 -44.00 6.57 -10.70
CA GLN A 316 -43.92 5.20 -10.20
C GLN A 316 -42.52 4.61 -10.42
N LYS A 317 -41.90 4.89 -11.57
CA LYS A 317 -40.50 4.49 -11.85
C LYS A 317 -39.54 5.07 -10.81
N VAL A 318 -39.62 6.38 -10.54
CA VAL A 318 -38.80 7.04 -9.50
C VAL A 318 -38.96 6.33 -8.15
N LYS A 319 -40.20 6.17 -7.68
CA LYS A 319 -40.49 5.53 -6.39
C LYS A 319 -39.97 4.10 -6.31
N THR A 320 -40.08 3.32 -7.39
CA THR A 320 -39.54 1.96 -7.45
C THR A 320 -38.02 1.99 -7.29
N ARG A 321 -37.32 2.81 -8.09
CA ARG A 321 -35.86 2.90 -8.08
C ARG A 321 -35.33 3.40 -6.73
N GLU A 322 -36.00 4.36 -6.10
CA GLU A 322 -35.65 4.83 -4.75
C GLU A 322 -35.79 3.74 -3.70
N ARG A 323 -36.88 2.95 -3.74
CA ARG A 323 -37.09 1.82 -2.81
C ARG A 323 -35.99 0.77 -2.95
N GLU A 324 -35.56 0.48 -4.18
CA GLU A 324 -34.47 -0.46 -4.46
C GLU A 324 -33.12 0.07 -3.94
N ALA A 325 -32.79 1.34 -4.19
CA ALA A 325 -31.59 1.97 -3.66
C ALA A 325 -31.56 2.02 -2.11
N LEU A 326 -32.72 2.26 -1.48
CA LEU A 326 -32.85 2.18 -0.02
C LEU A 326 -32.69 0.74 0.50
N ALA A 327 -33.07 -0.27 -0.28
CA ALA A 327 -32.82 -1.67 0.08
C ALA A 327 -31.33 -2.03 -0.05
N GLU A 328 -30.65 -1.59 -1.11
CA GLU A 328 -29.19 -1.67 -1.25
C GLU A 328 -28.50 -1.04 -0.03
N SER A 329 -28.88 0.18 0.34
CA SER A 329 -28.18 0.91 1.39
C SER A 329 -28.27 0.19 2.74
N ARG A 330 -29.40 -0.48 3.03
CA ARG A 330 -29.53 -1.32 4.24
C ARG A 330 -28.59 -2.53 4.19
N ILE A 331 -28.46 -3.19 3.03
CA ILE A 331 -27.57 -4.35 2.84
C ILE A 331 -26.10 -3.94 3.00
N LEU A 332 -25.72 -2.79 2.46
CA LEU A 332 -24.34 -2.27 2.52
C LEU A 332 -24.03 -1.52 3.83
N ASN A 333 -24.98 -1.42 4.77
CA ASN A 333 -24.88 -0.61 5.98
C ASN A 333 -24.46 0.84 5.69
N SER A 334 -25.16 1.46 4.73
CA SER A 334 -24.92 2.81 4.25
C SER A 334 -26.22 3.63 4.22
N LYS A 335 -26.07 4.95 4.07
CA LYS A 335 -27.20 5.87 3.93
C LYS A 335 -27.38 6.29 2.48
N ALA A 336 -28.55 6.09 1.89
CA ALA A 336 -28.89 6.66 0.59
C ALA A 336 -29.40 8.12 0.71
N ILE A 337 -29.00 8.96 -0.24
CA ILE A 337 -29.54 10.32 -0.47
C ILE A 337 -29.77 10.47 -1.98
N PHE A 338 -30.92 11.01 -2.36
CA PHE A 338 -31.27 11.27 -3.76
C PHE A 338 -31.02 12.75 -4.07
N ASN A 339 -30.11 13.03 -5.00
CA ASN A 339 -29.70 14.39 -5.32
C ASN A 339 -30.59 15.02 -6.40
N TYR A 340 -31.20 14.21 -7.27
CA TYR A 340 -32.07 14.64 -8.38
C TYR A 340 -31.42 15.72 -9.26
N CYS A 341 -30.24 15.42 -9.78
CA CYS A 341 -29.55 16.32 -10.69
C CYS A 341 -30.30 16.46 -12.02
N GLN A 342 -30.48 17.70 -12.45
CA GLN A 342 -31.21 18.10 -13.65
C GLN A 342 -30.50 17.71 -14.94
N PHE A 343 -29.19 17.49 -14.91
CA PHE A 343 -28.50 16.95 -16.09
C PHE A 343 -29.08 15.63 -16.56
N TYR A 344 -29.70 14.84 -15.67
CA TYR A 344 -30.37 13.59 -16.05
C TYR A 344 -31.63 13.83 -16.90
N GLU A 345 -32.25 15.00 -16.81
CA GLU A 345 -33.45 15.35 -17.60
C GLU A 345 -33.09 15.93 -18.98
N HIS A 346 -31.90 16.53 -19.11
CA HIS A 346 -31.48 17.30 -20.28
C HIS A 346 -30.28 16.71 -21.05
N GLY A 347 -29.59 15.71 -20.49
CA GLY A 347 -28.72 14.77 -21.20
C GLY A 347 -27.36 15.25 -21.70
N GLN A 348 -27.00 16.54 -21.60
CA GLN A 348 -25.79 17.06 -22.26
C GLN A 348 -24.78 17.80 -21.36
N LYS A 349 -25.23 18.40 -20.26
CA LYS A 349 -24.38 19.17 -19.33
C LYS A 349 -25.02 19.28 -17.95
N PHE A 350 -24.21 19.56 -16.93
CA PHE A 350 -24.71 19.97 -15.62
C PHE A 350 -24.92 21.48 -15.52
N TRP A 351 -25.82 21.88 -14.63
CA TRP A 351 -26.28 23.26 -14.47
C TRP A 351 -25.88 23.81 -13.09
N ARG A 352 -26.02 25.14 -12.92
CA ARG A 352 -25.79 25.79 -11.62
C ARG A 352 -26.63 25.20 -10.49
N GLN A 353 -27.82 24.66 -10.79
CA GLN A 353 -28.67 24.01 -9.81
C GLN A 353 -28.07 22.69 -9.30
N ASP A 354 -27.41 21.92 -10.16
CA ASP A 354 -26.73 20.67 -9.78
C ASP A 354 -25.58 20.95 -8.81
N LEU A 355 -24.81 22.02 -9.06
CA LEU A 355 -23.77 22.50 -8.15
C LEU A 355 -24.34 22.91 -6.80
N ARG A 356 -25.50 23.58 -6.77
CA ARG A 356 -26.18 23.95 -5.51
C ARG A 356 -26.69 22.74 -4.73
N GLN A 357 -27.19 21.71 -5.41
CA GLN A 357 -27.59 20.45 -4.77
C GLN A 357 -26.36 19.74 -4.17
N LEU A 358 -25.27 19.66 -4.92
CA LEU A 358 -24.01 19.08 -4.45
C LEU A 358 -23.43 19.86 -3.26
N ASP A 359 -23.53 21.20 -3.23
CA ASP A 359 -23.12 22.00 -2.08
C ASP A 359 -23.90 21.65 -0.80
N LYS A 360 -25.23 21.47 -0.91
CA LYS A 360 -26.06 21.04 0.22
C LYS A 360 -25.65 19.66 0.72
N LEU A 361 -25.41 18.73 -0.20
CA LEU A 361 -24.94 17.38 0.11
C LEU A 361 -23.56 17.42 0.80
N TRP A 362 -22.64 18.22 0.28
CA TRP A 362 -21.30 18.41 0.83
C TRP A 362 -21.35 18.94 2.26
N ARG A 363 -22.11 20.02 2.52
CA ARG A 363 -22.26 20.59 3.87
C ARG A 363 -22.85 19.60 4.87
N ARG A 364 -23.73 18.70 4.41
CA ARG A 364 -24.35 17.65 5.23
C ARG A 364 -23.40 16.50 5.55
N VAL A 365 -22.63 16.04 4.57
CA VAL A 365 -21.79 14.82 4.71
C VAL A 365 -20.39 15.15 5.20
N LYS A 366 -19.81 16.28 4.76
CA LYS A 366 -18.43 16.71 5.01
C LYS A 366 -17.43 15.56 4.76
N PRO A 367 -17.39 14.99 3.54
CA PRO A 367 -16.64 13.77 3.28
C PRO A 367 -15.13 14.00 3.34
N GLU A 368 -14.40 12.94 3.72
CA GLU A 368 -12.93 12.86 3.66
C GLU A 368 -12.46 11.97 2.50
N ILE A 369 -13.35 11.09 2.03
CA ILE A 369 -13.14 10.23 0.86
C ILE A 369 -14.37 10.37 -0.04
N ILE A 370 -14.15 10.54 -1.34
CA ILE A 370 -15.19 10.42 -2.37
C ILE A 370 -14.90 9.22 -3.24
N ILE A 371 -15.87 8.32 -3.38
CA ILE A 371 -15.85 7.21 -4.33
C ILE A 371 -16.76 7.59 -5.49
N LEU A 372 -16.24 7.71 -6.71
CA LEU A 372 -16.97 8.23 -7.87
C LEU A 372 -16.61 7.46 -9.16
N PRO A 373 -17.45 7.51 -10.21
CA PRO A 373 -17.13 6.82 -11.46
C PRO A 373 -15.84 7.31 -12.08
N GLU A 374 -15.17 6.46 -12.85
CA GLU A 374 -13.99 6.85 -13.61
C GLU A 374 -14.31 7.92 -14.67
N ARG A 375 -13.36 8.85 -14.89
CA ARG A 375 -13.47 10.01 -15.78
C ARG A 375 -13.73 9.68 -17.25
N ARG A 376 -13.26 8.52 -17.70
CA ARG A 376 -13.33 7.98 -19.06
C ARG A 376 -14.36 6.86 -19.18
N ASP A 377 -15.24 6.71 -18.20
CA ASP A 377 -16.42 5.87 -18.35
C ASP A 377 -17.25 6.36 -19.55
N GLU A 378 -17.60 5.45 -20.46
CA GLU A 378 -18.28 5.78 -21.72
C GLU A 378 -19.77 6.12 -21.51
N HIS A 379 -20.32 5.85 -20.32
CA HIS A 379 -21.71 6.16 -20.02
C HIS A 379 -21.88 7.66 -19.73
N PRO A 380 -22.71 8.42 -20.49
CA PRO A 380 -22.79 9.89 -20.38
C PRO A 380 -23.12 10.41 -18.96
N THR A 381 -24.08 9.77 -18.28
CA THR A 381 -24.44 10.12 -16.89
C THR A 381 -23.28 9.93 -15.90
N HIS A 382 -22.38 8.98 -16.14
CA HIS A 382 -21.23 8.70 -15.27
C HIS A 382 -20.20 9.82 -15.41
N THR A 383 -19.86 10.14 -16.66
CA THR A 383 -18.95 11.24 -17.02
C THR A 383 -19.47 12.57 -16.44
N LEU A 384 -20.77 12.88 -16.60
CA LEU A 384 -21.38 14.10 -16.07
C LEU A 384 -21.38 14.14 -14.54
N SER A 385 -21.66 13.01 -13.87
CA SER A 385 -21.63 12.92 -12.41
C SER A 385 -20.21 13.17 -11.85
N ALA A 386 -19.20 12.55 -12.47
CA ALA A 386 -17.81 12.75 -12.10
C ALA A 386 -17.36 14.20 -12.37
N ALA A 387 -17.69 14.74 -13.55
CA ALA A 387 -17.37 16.12 -13.92
C ALA A 387 -17.99 17.15 -12.98
N LEU A 388 -19.26 16.97 -12.59
CA LEU A 388 -19.95 17.84 -11.63
C LEU A 388 -19.22 17.88 -10.28
N VAL A 389 -18.78 16.72 -9.78
CA VAL A 389 -18.08 16.64 -8.49
C VAL A 389 -16.70 17.29 -8.58
N LEU A 390 -15.94 17.01 -9.62
CA LEU A 390 -14.61 17.58 -9.81
C LEU A 390 -14.66 19.10 -9.99
N ASP A 391 -15.63 19.60 -10.76
CA ASP A 391 -15.83 21.03 -10.95
C ASP A 391 -16.25 21.73 -9.65
N TYR A 392 -17.15 21.11 -8.87
CA TYR A 392 -17.49 21.61 -7.53
C TYR A 392 -16.27 21.70 -6.61
N LEU A 393 -15.46 20.64 -6.51
CA LEU A 393 -14.27 20.63 -5.65
C LEU A 393 -13.29 21.73 -6.05
N LYS A 394 -13.11 21.96 -7.35
CA LYS A 394 -12.28 23.03 -7.90
C LYS A 394 -12.83 24.41 -7.55
N GLN A 395 -14.12 24.65 -7.79
CA GLN A 395 -14.76 25.95 -7.51
C GLN A 395 -14.78 26.28 -6.01
N ALA A 396 -15.08 25.29 -5.17
CA ALA A 396 -15.09 25.42 -3.72
C ALA A 396 -13.68 25.39 -3.09
N LYS A 397 -12.62 25.23 -3.90
CA LYS A 397 -11.21 25.18 -3.47
C LYS A 397 -10.98 24.15 -2.36
N ILE A 398 -11.67 23.02 -2.42
CA ILE A 398 -11.53 21.94 -1.46
C ILE A 398 -10.17 21.27 -1.62
N LYS A 399 -9.49 21.05 -0.49
CA LYS A 399 -8.20 20.37 -0.38
C LYS A 399 -8.27 19.27 0.67
N ASN A 400 -7.26 18.40 0.71
CA ASN A 400 -7.13 17.29 1.66
C ASN A 400 -8.26 16.27 1.57
N ILE A 401 -8.72 15.97 0.35
CA ILE A 401 -9.71 14.93 0.10
C ILE A 401 -9.11 13.80 -0.73
N GLU A 402 -9.49 12.57 -0.42
CA GLU A 402 -9.11 11.40 -1.19
C GLU A 402 -10.21 11.08 -2.22
N LEU A 403 -9.84 10.93 -3.48
CA LEU A 403 -10.75 10.59 -4.58
C LEU A 403 -10.44 9.18 -5.06
N TRP A 404 -11.45 8.31 -5.08
CA TRP A 404 -11.37 6.92 -5.50
C TRP A 404 -12.29 6.72 -6.70
N PHE A 405 -11.70 6.71 -7.89
CA PHE A 405 -12.41 6.50 -9.13
C PHE A 405 -12.63 5.01 -9.37
N TYR A 406 -13.86 4.53 -9.19
CA TYR A 406 -14.19 3.12 -9.42
C TYR A 406 -14.41 2.84 -10.89
N GLU A 407 -13.94 1.67 -11.34
CA GLU A 407 -14.24 1.19 -12.68
C GLU A 407 -15.52 0.34 -12.69
N GLY A 408 -16.52 0.79 -13.45
CA GLY A 408 -17.79 0.09 -13.66
C GLY A 408 -17.77 -0.89 -14.84
N LEU A 409 -18.95 -1.40 -15.21
CA LEU A 409 -19.13 -2.27 -16.39
C LEU A 409 -18.80 -1.57 -17.72
N TRP A 410 -18.84 -0.24 -17.73
CA TRP A 410 -18.65 0.61 -18.91
C TRP A 410 -17.23 1.19 -19.01
N SER A 411 -16.33 0.80 -18.11
CA SER A 411 -14.93 1.23 -18.10
C SER A 411 -14.04 0.17 -18.76
N GLN A 412 -13.92 0.17 -20.09
CA GLN A 412 -13.26 -0.93 -20.83
C GLN A 412 -11.72 -0.85 -20.93
N HIS A 413 -11.07 0.24 -20.50
CA HIS A 413 -9.72 0.60 -21.00
C HIS A 413 -8.64 0.95 -19.94
N LEU A 414 -8.77 0.53 -18.67
CA LEU A 414 -8.09 1.27 -17.59
C LEU A 414 -7.15 0.50 -16.65
N LEU A 415 -6.83 -0.77 -16.92
CA LEU A 415 -5.84 -1.51 -16.10
C LEU A 415 -4.48 -0.78 -15.95
N GLU A 416 -4.12 0.09 -16.90
CA GLU A 416 -2.91 0.92 -16.85
C GLU A 416 -2.93 1.97 -15.72
N ASN A 417 -4.10 2.51 -15.39
CA ASN A 417 -4.27 3.62 -14.44
C ASN A 417 -4.66 3.15 -13.04
N ILE A 418 -4.64 1.86 -12.74
CA ILE A 418 -4.96 1.36 -11.40
C ILE A 418 -3.78 1.60 -10.45
N ASN A 419 -4.08 2.21 -9.29
CA ASN A 419 -3.14 2.36 -8.19
C ASN A 419 -3.73 1.99 -6.81
N LEU A 420 -4.97 1.52 -6.79
CA LEU A 420 -5.64 0.98 -5.62
C LEU A 420 -6.49 -0.21 -6.03
N ILE A 421 -6.32 -1.34 -5.36
CA ILE A 421 -7.18 -2.50 -5.53
C ILE A 421 -7.81 -2.89 -4.21
N PHE A 422 -9.04 -3.39 -4.28
CA PHE A 422 -9.73 -4.00 -3.17
C PHE A 422 -9.96 -5.48 -3.50
N GLY A 423 -9.16 -6.35 -2.86
CA GLY A 423 -9.30 -7.79 -2.97
C GLY A 423 -10.35 -8.31 -2.00
N PHE A 424 -11.20 -9.24 -2.44
CA PHE A 424 -12.25 -9.81 -1.59
C PHE A 424 -12.58 -11.26 -1.93
N ASP A 425 -13.29 -11.92 -1.02
CA ASP A 425 -13.64 -13.33 -1.08
C ASP A 425 -15.13 -13.56 -1.43
N LYS A 426 -15.55 -14.82 -1.43
CA LYS A 426 -16.94 -15.22 -1.68
C LYS A 426 -17.94 -14.65 -0.66
N LYS A 427 -17.52 -14.35 0.58
CA LYS A 427 -18.40 -13.80 1.62
C LYS A 427 -18.80 -12.37 1.27
N LEU A 428 -17.82 -11.52 0.93
CA LEU A 428 -18.12 -10.16 0.46
C LEU A 428 -18.81 -10.17 -0.90
N LEU A 429 -18.48 -11.11 -1.79
CA LEU A 429 -19.19 -11.26 -3.05
C LEU A 429 -20.68 -11.53 -2.83
N ALA A 430 -21.05 -12.36 -1.85
CA ALA A 430 -22.45 -12.64 -1.52
C ALA A 430 -23.20 -11.38 -1.03
N VAL A 431 -22.55 -10.51 -0.25
CA VAL A 431 -23.14 -9.22 0.18
C VAL A 431 -23.35 -8.32 -1.03
N LYS A 432 -22.33 -8.19 -1.89
CA LYS A 432 -22.41 -7.44 -3.14
C LYS A 432 -23.55 -7.95 -4.05
N THR A 433 -23.66 -9.27 -4.23
CA THR A 433 -24.73 -9.88 -5.03
C THR A 433 -26.12 -9.57 -4.46
N LYS A 434 -26.30 -9.61 -3.14
CA LYS A 434 -27.57 -9.22 -2.50
C LYS A 434 -27.89 -7.74 -2.74
N ALA A 435 -26.89 -6.87 -2.65
CA ALA A 435 -27.06 -5.44 -2.91
C ALA A 435 -27.50 -5.17 -4.36
N ILE A 436 -26.88 -5.84 -5.35
CA ILE A 436 -27.29 -5.74 -6.76
C ILE A 436 -28.71 -6.31 -6.95
N ALA A 437 -29.03 -7.44 -6.34
CA ALA A 437 -30.34 -8.08 -6.42
C ALA A 437 -31.49 -7.25 -5.81
N ALA A 438 -31.17 -6.22 -5.00
CA ALA A 438 -32.15 -5.26 -4.52
C ALA A 438 -32.78 -4.45 -5.66
N HIS A 439 -32.07 -4.28 -6.78
CA HIS A 439 -32.50 -3.54 -7.97
C HIS A 439 -33.25 -4.41 -8.97
N ARG A 440 -34.35 -5.02 -8.52
CA ARG A 440 -35.14 -5.99 -9.31
C ARG A 440 -35.53 -5.44 -10.68
N SER A 441 -35.91 -4.16 -10.72
CA SER A 441 -36.29 -3.46 -11.94
C SER A 441 -35.18 -3.40 -12.99
N GLN A 442 -33.91 -3.48 -12.59
CA GLN A 442 -32.76 -3.49 -13.48
C GLN A 442 -32.26 -4.91 -13.75
N THR A 443 -32.21 -5.76 -12.71
CA THR A 443 -31.74 -7.14 -12.85
C THR A 443 -32.70 -8.02 -13.66
N ALA A 444 -33.98 -7.62 -13.79
CA ALA A 444 -34.92 -8.27 -14.69
C ALA A 444 -34.58 -8.06 -16.18
N ARG A 445 -33.88 -6.97 -16.50
CA ARG A 445 -33.53 -6.59 -17.88
C ARG A 445 -32.10 -6.99 -18.25
N LEU A 446 -31.16 -6.85 -17.32
CA LEU A 446 -29.75 -7.11 -17.55
C LEU A 446 -29.20 -8.06 -16.48
N PRO A 447 -28.31 -9.02 -16.84
CA PRO A 447 -27.71 -9.94 -15.89
C PRO A 447 -26.59 -9.26 -15.06
N LEU A 448 -26.92 -8.16 -14.37
CA LEU A 448 -25.96 -7.30 -13.66
C LEU A 448 -25.13 -8.06 -12.61
N ILE A 449 -25.74 -9.04 -11.94
CA ILE A 449 -25.04 -9.89 -10.96
C ILE A 449 -23.92 -10.67 -11.66
N GLY A 450 -24.23 -11.36 -12.76
CA GLY A 450 -23.27 -12.14 -13.52
C GLY A 450 -22.17 -11.28 -14.14
N ALA A 451 -22.56 -10.14 -14.73
CA ALA A 451 -21.61 -9.18 -15.30
C ALA A 451 -20.63 -8.63 -14.25
N SER A 452 -21.14 -8.24 -13.08
CA SER A 452 -20.34 -7.71 -11.98
C SER A 452 -19.40 -8.76 -11.37
N GLN A 453 -19.88 -10.00 -11.21
CA GLN A 453 -19.07 -11.15 -10.77
C GLN A 453 -17.95 -11.46 -11.76
N ALA A 454 -18.28 -11.56 -13.05
CA ALA A 454 -17.33 -11.85 -14.12
C ALA A 454 -16.26 -10.76 -14.20
N LEU A 455 -16.63 -9.48 -14.11
CA LEU A 455 -15.67 -8.38 -14.13
C LEU A 455 -14.72 -8.41 -12.93
N ALA A 456 -15.22 -8.66 -11.73
CA ALA A 456 -14.38 -8.73 -10.54
C ALA A 456 -13.40 -9.91 -10.58
N GLN A 457 -13.84 -11.06 -11.13
CA GLN A 457 -12.97 -12.22 -11.33
C GLN A 457 -11.96 -11.99 -12.46
N PHE A 458 -12.40 -11.40 -13.58
CA PHE A 458 -11.54 -11.04 -14.70
C PHE A 458 -10.40 -10.11 -14.24
N ARG A 459 -10.72 -9.08 -13.43
CA ARG A 459 -9.71 -8.19 -12.83
C ARG A 459 -8.72 -8.94 -11.94
N ALA A 460 -9.21 -9.86 -11.11
CA ALA A 460 -8.34 -10.69 -10.27
C ALA A 460 -7.35 -11.53 -11.10
N LEU A 461 -7.76 -11.98 -12.29
CA LEU A 461 -6.93 -12.78 -13.21
C LEU A 461 -6.01 -11.96 -14.11
N THR A 462 -6.39 -10.73 -14.46
CA THR A 462 -5.70 -9.91 -15.47
C THR A 462 -4.85 -8.80 -14.89
N LEU A 463 -5.01 -8.46 -13.61
CA LEU A 463 -4.07 -7.59 -12.92
C LEU A 463 -2.68 -8.22 -12.97
N PRO A 464 -1.68 -7.56 -13.57
CA PRO A 464 -0.37 -8.17 -13.78
C PRO A 464 0.34 -8.30 -12.43
N GLU A 465 0.25 -9.48 -11.82
CA GLU A 465 0.87 -9.78 -10.52
C GLU A 465 2.40 -9.58 -10.57
N GLN A 466 2.99 -9.62 -11.77
CA GLN A 466 4.38 -9.27 -12.07
C GLN A 466 4.73 -7.81 -11.68
N ARG A 467 3.75 -6.93 -11.44
CA ARG A 467 4.00 -5.60 -10.86
C ARG A 467 4.53 -5.67 -9.42
N PHE A 468 4.23 -6.74 -8.68
CA PHE A 468 4.52 -6.90 -7.25
C PHE A 468 5.79 -7.71 -6.94
N VAL A 469 6.46 -8.25 -7.95
CA VAL A 469 7.67 -9.07 -7.81
C VAL A 469 8.72 -8.69 -8.85
N THR A 470 9.96 -9.15 -8.68
CA THR A 470 10.97 -9.02 -9.74
C THR A 470 10.88 -10.12 -10.80
N PHE A 471 11.50 -9.90 -11.96
CA PHE A 471 11.50 -10.88 -13.05
C PHE A 471 12.05 -12.24 -12.58
N GLY A 472 11.32 -13.33 -12.85
CA GLY A 472 11.66 -14.68 -12.42
C GLY A 472 11.18 -15.08 -11.02
N ALA A 473 10.70 -14.13 -10.21
CA ALA A 473 10.11 -14.44 -8.91
C ALA A 473 8.65 -14.89 -9.05
N ARG A 474 8.20 -15.73 -8.11
CA ARG A 474 6.81 -16.22 -8.07
C ARG A 474 5.88 -15.10 -7.59
N PRO A 475 4.91 -14.65 -8.40
CA PRO A 475 3.95 -13.63 -7.98
C PRO A 475 3.05 -14.13 -6.84
N PRO A 476 2.58 -13.23 -5.95
CA PRO A 476 1.58 -13.59 -4.96
C PRO A 476 0.19 -13.64 -5.59
N LYS A 477 -0.63 -14.62 -5.19
CA LYS A 477 -2.07 -14.60 -5.49
C LYS A 477 -2.70 -13.40 -4.77
N LEU A 478 -3.31 -12.48 -5.50
CA LEU A 478 -3.86 -11.24 -4.93
C LEU A 478 -5.18 -11.46 -4.18
N ALA A 479 -6.20 -12.00 -4.85
CA ALA A 479 -7.52 -12.32 -4.29
C ALA A 479 -8.29 -13.22 -5.27
N ASP A 480 -9.47 -13.73 -4.85
CA ASP A 480 -10.38 -14.43 -5.77
C ASP A 480 -11.18 -13.46 -6.65
N PHE A 481 -11.47 -12.26 -6.13
CA PHE A 481 -12.19 -11.19 -6.81
C PHE A 481 -11.55 -9.83 -6.48
N VAL A 482 -11.58 -8.91 -7.45
CA VAL A 482 -10.99 -7.57 -7.29
C VAL A 482 -11.93 -6.48 -7.80
N GLU A 483 -12.11 -5.44 -6.98
CA GLU A 483 -12.58 -4.13 -7.42
C GLU A 483 -11.37 -3.21 -7.55
N ALA A 484 -11.31 -2.44 -8.64
CA ALA A 484 -10.16 -1.63 -8.99
C ALA A 484 -10.51 -0.15 -9.00
N TYR A 485 -9.53 0.65 -8.57
CA TYR A 485 -9.67 2.09 -8.43
C TYR A 485 -8.42 2.80 -8.93
N TYR A 486 -8.63 3.96 -9.55
CA TYR A 486 -7.62 5.01 -9.56
C TYR A 486 -7.86 5.91 -8.35
N ARG A 487 -6.82 6.16 -7.58
CA ARG A 487 -6.86 7.01 -6.40
C ARG A 487 -5.94 8.21 -6.58
N GLU A 488 -6.43 9.38 -6.19
CA GLU A 488 -5.61 10.57 -6.02
C GLU A 488 -6.01 11.35 -4.75
N LYS A 489 -5.13 12.24 -4.32
CA LYS A 489 -5.36 13.14 -3.18
C LYS A 489 -5.25 14.58 -3.67
N LEU A 490 -6.29 15.38 -3.42
CA LEU A 490 -6.36 16.80 -3.78
C LEU A 490 -5.79 17.72 -2.70
#